data_AF-A0A9E0AT24-F1
#
_entry.id   AF-A0A9E0AT24-F1
#
_cell.length_a   1.000
_cell.length_b   1.000
_cell.length_c   1.000
_cell.angle_alpha   90.00
_cell.angle_beta   90.00
_cell.angle_gamma   90.00
#
_symmetry.space_group_name_H-M   'P 1'
#
loop_
_entity.id
_entity.type
_entity.pdbx_description
1 polymer ?
#
loop_
_entity_poly.entity_id
_entity_poly.type
_entity_poly.pdbx_seq_one_letter_code
_entity_poly.pdbx_strand_id
1 'polypeptide(L)'
;VIYNKILGKSLLPDGDDHFLVTAGGGETWHELVKYSIEHSCGGIENLSLIPGSAGAAPIQNIGAYGVELKDHFHELEAIDLTSGDVRIFSKEDCAFGYRDSVFKRSEKGKYLIASITLRLDRHHRVRTHYGAIEQELSKMGILNPGIRDVSEAVIRIRSSKLPDPAVIGNAGSFFKNPEVSQEDYDRLHALFPDLIAYPGASGKMKLAAGWLIEKAGWKGKRLGNVGMHEKQALVLVNYGGATGKELIEHARRVQQHVQDQFGVLLEMEVNIL
;
A
#
# COMPACT_ATOMS: atom_id res chain seq x y z
N VAL A 1 13.57 6.04 -17.13
CA VAL A 1 13.24 5.48 -15.78
C VAL A 1 14.54 5.31 -15.02
N ILE A 2 14.66 5.94 -13.85
CA ILE A 2 15.84 5.77 -12.98
C ILE A 2 15.64 4.51 -12.14
N TYR A 3 16.60 3.60 -12.15
CA TYR A 3 16.59 2.43 -11.28
C TYR A 3 17.46 2.71 -10.05
N ASN A 4 16.80 2.96 -8.91
CA ASN A 4 17.49 3.28 -7.66
C ASN A 4 18.17 2.05 -7.07
N LYS A 5 19.51 2.07 -6.97
CA LYS A 5 20.35 1.03 -6.35
C LYS A 5 21.18 1.55 -5.18
N ILE A 6 20.75 2.64 -4.55
CA ILE A 6 21.38 3.11 -3.31
C ILE A 6 20.97 2.12 -2.21
N LEU A 7 21.91 1.29 -1.79
CA LEU A 7 21.74 0.26 -0.76
C LEU A 7 22.43 0.69 0.54
N GLY A 8 22.14 -0.03 1.62
CA GLY A 8 22.66 0.25 2.95
C GLY A 8 21.52 0.40 3.95
N LYS A 9 21.72 -0.14 5.14
CA LYS A 9 20.82 0.00 6.28
C LYS A 9 21.65 0.36 7.50
N SER A 10 21.16 1.28 8.31
CA SER A 10 21.76 1.63 9.60
C SER A 10 20.67 1.75 10.66
N LEU A 11 21.08 1.56 11.91
CA LEU A 11 20.21 1.64 13.07
C LEU A 11 20.94 2.43 14.13
N LEU A 12 20.30 3.47 14.64
CA LEU A 12 20.80 4.33 15.70
C LEU A 12 19.75 4.40 16.82
N PRO A 13 20.16 4.35 18.10
CA PRO A 13 19.25 4.66 19.20
C PRO A 13 18.70 6.09 19.10
N ASP A 14 17.43 6.26 19.47
CA ASP A 14 16.78 7.57 19.61
C ASP A 14 16.05 7.65 20.95
N GLY A 15 16.80 8.05 21.98
CA GLY A 15 16.36 7.94 23.37
C GLY A 15 16.23 6.48 23.83
N ASP A 16 15.43 6.27 24.86
CA ASP A 16 15.29 4.96 25.50
C ASP A 16 14.30 4.04 24.76
N ASP A 17 13.26 4.62 24.15
CA ASP A 17 12.11 3.87 23.64
C ASP A 17 12.10 3.69 22.11
N HIS A 18 12.98 4.35 21.37
CA HIS A 18 12.94 4.36 19.90
C HIS A 18 14.30 4.08 19.24
N PHE A 19 14.22 3.74 17.96
CA PHE A 19 15.35 3.65 17.05
C PHE A 19 15.08 4.45 15.78
N LEU A 20 16.12 5.08 15.25
CA LEU A 20 16.14 5.58 13.88
C LEU A 20 16.74 4.50 12.98
N VAL A 21 15.93 3.97 12.07
CA VAL A 21 16.33 2.99 11.08
C VAL A 21 16.36 3.67 9.71
N THR A 22 17.56 3.84 9.16
CA THR A 22 17.77 4.45 7.84
C THR A 22 18.03 3.36 6.81
N ALA A 23 17.44 3.52 5.62
CA ALA A 23 17.64 2.64 4.49
C ALA A 23 17.87 3.42 3.21
N GLY A 24 18.81 2.97 2.38
CA GLY A 24 18.99 3.47 1.03
C GLY A 24 17.73 3.24 0.18
N GLY A 25 17.42 4.16 -0.73
CA GLY A 25 16.18 4.17 -1.50
C GLY A 25 16.02 2.98 -2.46
N GLY A 26 17.10 2.25 -2.75
CA GLY A 26 17.12 1.02 -3.54
C GLY A 26 16.93 -0.27 -2.72
N GLU A 27 16.95 -0.19 -1.39
CA GLU A 27 16.67 -1.35 -0.53
C GLU A 27 15.27 -1.90 -0.80
N THR A 28 15.12 -3.22 -0.85
CA THR A 28 13.78 -3.81 -0.97
C THR A 28 13.01 -3.55 0.31
N TRP A 29 11.77 -3.06 0.19
CA TRP A 29 10.96 -2.71 1.35
C TRP A 29 10.78 -3.89 2.32
N HIS A 30 10.50 -5.08 1.80
CA HIS A 30 10.33 -6.25 2.65
C HIS A 30 11.60 -6.64 3.40
N GLU A 31 12.78 -6.46 2.81
CA GLU A 31 14.05 -6.71 3.50
C GLU A 31 14.32 -5.66 4.58
N LEU A 32 13.87 -4.42 4.42
CA LEU A 32 13.89 -3.41 5.49
C LEU A 32 12.96 -3.79 6.66
N VAL A 33 11.77 -4.32 6.36
CA VAL A 33 10.86 -4.84 7.41
C VAL A 33 11.52 -5.99 8.17
N LYS A 34 12.12 -6.97 7.47
CA LYS A 34 12.84 -8.09 8.09
C LYS A 34 14.00 -7.61 8.96
N TYR A 35 14.82 -6.70 8.44
CA TYR A 35 15.91 -6.07 9.19
C TYR A 35 15.42 -5.43 10.49
N SER A 36 14.32 -4.69 10.44
CA SER A 36 13.74 -4.05 11.63
C SER A 36 13.28 -5.08 12.67
N ILE A 37 12.62 -6.16 12.24
CA ILE A 37 12.17 -7.24 13.12
C ILE A 37 13.36 -8.00 13.74
N GLU A 38 14.42 -8.25 12.97
CA GLU A 38 15.65 -8.90 13.46
C GLU A 38 16.33 -8.09 14.57
N HIS A 39 16.22 -6.77 14.53
CA HIS A 39 16.74 -5.85 15.54
C HIS A 39 15.70 -5.48 16.62
N SER A 40 14.55 -6.17 16.66
CA SER A 40 13.47 -5.93 17.62
C SER A 40 12.90 -4.50 17.57
N CYS A 41 12.89 -3.88 16.39
CA CYS A 41 12.27 -2.59 16.13
C CYS A 41 10.88 -2.79 15.52
N GLY A 42 9.83 -2.39 16.25
CA GLY A 42 8.44 -2.52 15.81
C GLY A 42 7.85 -1.26 15.22
N GLY A 43 6.76 -1.43 14.47
CA GLY A 43 5.99 -0.35 13.85
C GLY A 43 5.65 -0.59 12.37
N ILE A 44 6.44 -1.42 11.68
CA ILE A 44 6.27 -1.68 10.24
C ILE A 44 5.99 -3.15 9.90
N GLU A 45 5.76 -4.01 10.88
CA GLU A 45 5.44 -5.41 10.67
C GLU A 45 4.12 -5.61 9.88
N ASN A 46 3.15 -4.70 10.04
CA ASN A 46 1.91 -4.70 9.25
C ASN A 46 2.15 -4.43 7.76
N LEU A 47 3.31 -3.87 7.40
CA LEU A 47 3.72 -3.54 6.03
C LEU A 47 4.56 -4.65 5.39
N SER A 48 4.60 -5.84 6.00
CA SER A 48 5.33 -7.00 5.49
C SER A 48 4.84 -7.43 4.10
N LEU A 49 5.78 -7.93 3.27
CA LEU A 49 5.52 -8.44 1.92
C LEU A 49 4.89 -7.40 0.96
N ILE A 50 5.05 -6.10 1.22
CA ILE A 50 4.80 -5.06 0.22
C ILE A 50 5.98 -5.06 -0.76
N PRO A 51 5.73 -5.22 -2.08
CA PRO A 51 6.80 -5.16 -3.08
C PRO A 51 7.28 -3.73 -3.31
N GLY A 52 8.44 -3.60 -3.95
CA GLY A 52 9.05 -2.32 -4.27
C GLY A 52 10.19 -1.94 -3.33
N SER A 53 10.73 -0.74 -3.52
CA SER A 53 11.88 -0.25 -2.78
C SER A 53 11.50 0.70 -1.65
N ALA A 54 12.41 0.87 -0.69
CA ALA A 54 12.30 1.84 0.39
C ALA A 54 12.10 3.27 -0.14
N GLY A 55 12.79 3.66 -1.21
CA GLY A 55 12.64 4.99 -1.82
C GLY A 55 11.29 5.20 -2.53
N ALA A 56 10.61 4.12 -2.94
CA ALA A 56 9.26 4.22 -3.51
C ALA A 56 8.16 4.29 -2.42
N ALA A 57 8.45 3.84 -1.20
CA ALA A 57 7.48 3.78 -0.11
C ALA A 57 6.85 5.15 0.23
N PRO A 58 7.61 6.26 0.33
CA PRO A 58 7.04 7.58 0.60
C PRO A 58 6.18 8.13 -0.51
N ILE A 59 6.46 7.79 -1.78
CA ILE A 59 5.78 8.38 -2.94
C ILE A 59 4.26 8.23 -2.82
N GLN A 60 3.78 7.08 -2.37
CA GLN A 60 2.36 6.83 -2.18
C GLN A 60 1.97 6.58 -0.73
N ASN A 61 2.82 6.90 0.25
CA ASN A 61 2.57 6.56 1.65
C ASN A 61 2.03 5.12 1.80
N ILE A 62 2.87 4.14 1.46
CA ILE A 62 2.43 2.73 1.46
C ILE A 62 1.73 2.36 2.76
N GLY A 63 0.71 1.52 2.67
CA GLY A 63 -0.05 1.15 3.85
C GLY A 63 -0.77 -0.16 3.67
N ALA A 64 -0.82 -0.94 4.73
CA ALA A 64 -1.54 -2.19 4.80
C ALA A 64 -1.93 -2.47 6.25
N TYR A 65 -3.07 -3.15 6.41
CA TYR A 65 -3.54 -3.63 7.70
C TYR A 65 -3.53 -2.58 8.83
N GLY A 66 -4.08 -1.39 8.54
CA GLY A 66 -4.24 -0.32 9.55
C GLY A 66 -2.96 0.45 9.91
N VAL A 67 -1.86 0.23 9.18
CA VAL A 67 -0.62 1.01 9.30
C VAL A 67 -0.30 1.65 7.95
N GLU A 68 0.19 2.88 8.00
CA GLU A 68 0.76 3.59 6.85
C GLU A 68 2.21 4.01 7.16
N LEU A 69 3.04 4.20 6.13
CA LEU A 69 4.43 4.62 6.29
C LEU A 69 4.56 5.86 7.17
N LYS A 70 3.68 6.84 6.98
CA LYS A 70 3.67 8.10 7.74
C LYS A 70 3.57 7.90 9.25
N ASP A 71 3.05 6.77 9.74
CA ASP A 71 2.90 6.50 11.17
C ASP A 71 4.27 6.39 11.86
N HIS A 72 5.29 5.93 11.12
CA HIS A 72 6.65 5.68 11.59
C HIS A 72 7.72 6.42 10.77
N PHE A 73 7.31 7.34 9.90
CA PHE A 73 8.24 8.12 9.08
C PHE A 73 8.88 9.23 9.91
N HIS A 74 10.21 9.38 9.78
CA HIS A 74 10.96 10.49 10.38
C HIS A 74 11.30 11.54 9.33
N GLU A 75 12.12 11.16 8.36
CA GLU A 75 12.59 12.03 7.27
C GLU A 75 13.04 11.20 6.06
N LEU A 76 13.32 11.88 4.95
CA LEU A 76 14.00 11.29 3.80
C LEU A 76 15.02 12.26 3.22
N GLU A 77 16.03 11.69 2.56
CA GLU A 77 16.97 12.44 1.73
C GLU A 77 16.60 12.26 0.26
N ALA A 78 16.49 13.36 -0.48
CA ALA A 78 16.14 13.37 -1.88
C ALA A 78 17.13 14.20 -2.69
N ILE A 79 17.52 13.68 -3.86
CA ILE A 79 18.36 14.39 -4.83
C ILE A 79 17.43 15.08 -5.84
N ASP A 80 17.56 16.40 -5.98
CA ASP A 80 16.90 17.16 -7.04
C ASP A 80 17.47 16.74 -8.40
N LEU A 81 16.61 16.28 -9.30
CA LEU A 81 17.04 15.76 -10.60
C LEU A 81 17.51 16.85 -11.57
N THR A 82 17.25 18.12 -11.26
CA THR A 82 17.65 19.27 -12.08
C THR A 82 18.96 19.84 -11.60
N SER A 83 19.10 20.14 -10.30
CA SER A 83 20.32 20.75 -9.76
C SER A 83 21.36 19.74 -9.28
N GLY A 84 20.95 18.52 -8.94
CA GLY A 84 21.79 17.52 -8.28
C GLY A 84 21.95 17.75 -6.78
N ASP A 85 21.31 18.78 -6.21
CA ASP A 85 21.42 19.09 -4.79
C ASP A 85 20.65 18.08 -3.93
N VAL A 86 21.17 17.87 -2.73
CA VAL A 86 20.51 17.07 -1.71
C VAL A 86 19.55 17.94 -0.90
N ARG A 87 18.32 17.47 -0.75
CA ARG A 87 17.28 18.07 0.10
C ARG A 87 16.74 17.03 1.08
N ILE A 88 16.65 17.42 2.34
CA ILE A 88 15.97 16.64 3.37
C ILE A 88 14.49 17.04 3.41
N PHE A 89 13.60 16.05 3.47
CA PHE A 89 12.17 16.27 3.67
C PHE A 89 11.76 15.68 5.01
N SER A 90 11.18 16.52 5.87
CA SER A 90 10.49 16.09 7.07
C SER A 90 9.17 15.37 6.73
N LYS A 91 8.53 14.77 7.73
CA LYS A 91 7.19 14.20 7.61
C LYS A 91 6.16 15.23 7.12
N GLU A 92 6.25 16.46 7.64
CA GLU A 92 5.37 17.57 7.29
C GLU A 92 5.59 18.01 5.84
N ASP A 93 6.85 18.12 5.39
CA ASP A 93 7.18 18.47 4.01
C ASP A 93 6.65 17.44 2.99
N CYS A 94 6.60 16.17 3.38
CA CYS A 94 6.10 15.10 2.51
C CYS A 94 4.59 15.17 2.27
N ALA A 95 3.84 15.89 3.12
CA ALA A 95 2.38 16.06 3.10
C ALA A 95 1.64 14.75 2.76
N PHE A 96 1.89 13.70 3.53
CA PHE A 96 1.34 12.37 3.30
C PHE A 96 -0.20 12.35 3.42
N GLY A 97 -0.83 11.67 2.47
CA GLY A 97 -2.26 11.37 2.45
C GLY A 97 -2.53 9.88 2.22
N TYR A 98 -3.80 9.50 2.11
CA TYR A 98 -4.16 8.14 1.73
C TYR A 98 -3.72 7.85 0.29
N ARG A 99 -2.73 6.97 0.12
CA ARG A 99 -2.12 6.64 -1.19
C ARG A 99 -1.51 7.84 -1.93
N ASP A 100 -1.06 8.85 -1.17
CA ASP A 100 -0.63 10.14 -1.71
C ASP A 100 0.52 10.80 -0.91
N SER A 101 1.26 11.68 -1.59
CA SER A 101 2.29 12.56 -1.02
C SER A 101 2.58 13.71 -1.99
N VAL A 102 3.41 14.68 -1.58
CA VAL A 102 3.90 15.73 -2.51
C VAL A 102 4.58 15.15 -3.76
N PHE A 103 5.23 13.99 -3.65
CA PHE A 103 5.92 13.31 -4.76
C PHE A 103 4.98 12.72 -5.81
N LYS A 104 3.68 12.61 -5.52
CA LYS A 104 2.63 12.30 -6.52
C LYS A 104 1.92 13.54 -7.05
N ARG A 105 2.12 14.70 -6.41
CA ARG A 105 1.46 15.97 -6.70
C ARG A 105 2.48 17.02 -7.19
N SER A 106 2.77 18.03 -6.37
CA SER A 106 3.55 19.21 -6.75
C SER A 106 5.01 18.88 -7.08
N GLU A 107 5.56 17.82 -6.50
CA GLU A 107 6.97 17.41 -6.66
C GLU A 107 7.13 16.18 -7.55
N LYS A 108 6.09 15.82 -8.32
CA LYS A 108 6.12 14.65 -9.20
C LYS A 108 7.25 14.76 -10.23
N GLY A 109 8.13 13.76 -10.22
CA GLY A 109 9.22 13.63 -11.19
C GLY A 109 10.40 14.57 -10.98
N LYS A 110 10.44 15.33 -9.87
CA LYS A 110 11.53 16.28 -9.59
C LYS A 110 12.67 15.69 -8.77
N TYR A 111 12.38 14.65 -7.98
CA TYR A 111 13.32 14.11 -7.00
C TYR A 111 13.58 12.61 -7.17
N LEU A 112 14.81 12.21 -6.88
CA LEU A 112 15.17 10.82 -6.56
C LEU A 112 15.29 10.68 -5.04
N ILE A 113 14.45 9.87 -4.41
CA ILE A 113 14.56 9.58 -2.98
C ILE A 113 15.78 8.68 -2.75
N ALA A 114 16.84 9.25 -2.18
CA ALA A 114 18.14 8.60 -1.98
C ALA A 114 18.14 7.69 -0.75
N SER A 115 17.49 8.09 0.34
CA SER A 115 17.32 7.30 1.55
C SER A 115 16.04 7.68 2.29
N ILE A 116 15.55 6.80 3.15
CA ILE A 116 14.47 7.08 4.10
C ILE A 116 14.93 6.75 5.51
N THR A 117 14.44 7.50 6.50
CA THR A 117 14.64 7.22 7.91
C THR A 117 13.29 7.02 8.58
N LEU A 118 13.15 5.89 9.28
CA LEU A 118 11.99 5.53 10.06
C LEU A 118 12.30 5.64 11.54
N ARG A 119 11.32 6.09 12.32
CA ARG A 119 11.36 6.08 13.79
C ARG A 119 10.51 4.93 14.28
N LEU A 120 11.17 3.88 14.78
CA LEU A 120 10.57 2.61 15.18
C LEU A 120 10.66 2.42 16.69
N ASP A 121 9.73 1.65 17.25
CA ASP A 121 9.60 1.47 18.70
C ASP A 121 10.41 0.27 19.18
N ARG A 122 11.08 0.41 20.34
CA ARG A 122 11.75 -0.69 21.04
C ARG A 122 10.75 -1.63 21.71
N HIS A 123 9.65 -1.09 22.22
CA HIS A 123 8.57 -1.82 22.88
C HIS A 123 7.23 -1.56 22.17
N HIS A 124 7.14 -2.02 20.91
CA HIS A 124 5.96 -1.76 20.09
C HIS A 124 4.73 -2.53 20.57
N ARG A 125 3.61 -1.83 20.69
CA ARG A 125 2.30 -2.45 20.85
C ARG A 125 1.73 -2.79 19.48
N VAL A 126 1.78 -4.07 19.13
CA VAL A 126 1.32 -4.59 17.84
C VAL A 126 -0.13 -4.23 17.53
N ARG A 127 -0.41 -3.92 16.26
CA ARG A 127 -1.76 -3.61 15.76
C ARG A 127 -2.36 -4.81 15.04
N THR A 128 -3.24 -5.55 15.71
CA THR A 128 -3.85 -6.78 15.18
C THR A 128 -5.30 -6.62 14.71
N HIS A 129 -5.99 -5.57 15.15
CA HIS A 129 -7.44 -5.42 14.97
C HIS A 129 -7.89 -5.15 13.52
N TYR A 130 -6.96 -4.98 12.57
CA TYR A 130 -7.31 -4.65 11.18
C TYR A 130 -7.35 -5.89 10.28
N GLY A 131 -8.52 -6.12 9.67
CA GLY A 131 -8.69 -7.19 8.69
C GLY A 131 -8.65 -8.59 9.33
N ALA A 132 -7.92 -9.50 8.71
CA ALA A 132 -7.90 -10.92 9.10
C ALA A 132 -6.72 -11.31 10.02
N ILE A 133 -5.96 -10.33 10.56
CA ILE A 133 -4.75 -10.61 11.35
C ILE A 133 -5.07 -11.45 12.59
N GLU A 134 -6.04 -11.04 13.42
CA GLU A 134 -6.40 -11.80 14.63
C GLU A 134 -6.86 -13.23 14.32
N GLN A 135 -7.63 -13.40 13.25
CA GLN A 135 -8.09 -14.71 12.83
C GLN A 135 -6.91 -15.59 12.40
N GLU A 136 -5.94 -15.03 11.69
CA GLU A 136 -4.75 -15.76 11.26
C GLU A 136 -3.83 -16.08 12.45
N LEU A 137 -3.62 -15.14 13.37
CA LEU A 137 -2.86 -15.36 14.60
C LEU A 137 -3.49 -16.46 15.46
N SER A 138 -4.83 -16.46 15.57
CA SER A 138 -5.56 -17.51 16.28
C SER A 138 -5.37 -18.88 15.61
N LYS A 139 -5.41 -18.96 14.28
CA LYS A 139 -5.11 -20.20 13.54
C LYS A 139 -3.66 -20.66 13.73
N MET A 140 -2.73 -19.72 13.90
CA MET A 140 -1.33 -19.98 14.22
C MET A 140 -1.13 -20.43 15.68
N GLY A 141 -2.16 -20.38 16.52
CA GLY A 141 -2.08 -20.73 17.94
C GLY A 141 -1.40 -19.66 18.79
N ILE A 142 -1.36 -18.41 18.33
CA ILE A 142 -0.64 -17.31 18.98
C ILE A 142 -1.63 -16.46 19.79
N LEU A 143 -1.44 -16.46 21.12
CA LEU A 143 -2.30 -15.72 22.05
C LEU A 143 -1.72 -14.34 22.41
N ASN A 144 -0.39 -14.22 22.48
CA ASN A 144 0.33 -12.99 22.81
C ASN A 144 1.32 -12.65 21.68
N PRO A 145 0.85 -12.05 20.59
CA PRO A 145 1.67 -11.83 19.41
C PRO A 145 2.74 -10.75 19.63
N GLY A 146 3.98 -11.04 19.22
CA GLY A 146 5.03 -10.05 19.00
C GLY A 146 5.09 -9.57 17.55
N ILE A 147 6.00 -8.63 17.26
CA ILE A 147 6.15 -8.04 15.92
C ILE A 147 6.45 -9.07 14.83
N ARG A 148 7.19 -10.14 15.17
CA ARG A 148 7.50 -11.25 14.25
C ARG A 148 6.25 -12.05 13.90
N ASP A 149 5.40 -12.31 14.88
CA ASP A 149 4.17 -13.08 14.70
C ASP A 149 3.18 -12.35 13.78
N VAL A 150 3.05 -11.03 13.97
CA VAL A 150 2.21 -10.19 13.12
C VAL A 150 2.76 -10.13 11.70
N SER A 151 4.08 -9.99 11.52
CA SER A 151 4.71 -10.04 10.19
C SER A 151 4.40 -11.34 9.45
N GLU A 152 4.55 -12.48 10.13
CA GLU A 152 4.26 -13.81 9.58
C GLU A 152 2.77 -13.98 9.23
N ALA A 153 1.87 -13.56 10.12
CA ALA A 153 0.44 -13.57 9.85
C ALA A 153 0.10 -12.72 8.61
N VAL A 154 0.67 -11.53 8.51
CA VAL A 154 0.50 -10.64 7.34
C VAL A 154 1.01 -11.28 6.06
N ILE A 155 2.19 -11.92 6.10
CA ILE A 155 2.75 -12.66 4.95
C ILE A 155 1.76 -13.75 4.50
N ARG A 156 1.27 -14.60 5.42
CA ARG A 156 0.30 -15.67 5.10
C ARG A 156 -0.98 -15.13 4.48
N ILE A 157 -1.55 -14.08 5.09
CA ILE A 157 -2.77 -13.46 4.57
C ILE A 157 -2.53 -12.87 3.18
N ARG A 158 -1.37 -12.25 2.92
CA ARG A 158 -1.05 -11.67 1.61
C ARG A 158 -0.84 -12.75 0.56
N SER A 159 -0.03 -13.77 0.86
CA SER A 159 0.27 -14.87 -0.07
C SER A 159 -0.95 -15.71 -0.43
N SER A 160 -1.99 -15.77 0.41
CA SER A 160 -3.21 -16.51 0.10
C SER A 160 -4.13 -15.81 -0.92
N LYS A 161 -4.04 -14.47 -1.04
CA LYS A 161 -4.98 -13.66 -1.84
C LYS A 161 -4.34 -12.83 -2.95
N LEU A 162 -3.10 -12.39 -2.77
CA LEU A 162 -2.38 -11.57 -3.74
C LEU A 162 -1.60 -12.48 -4.69
N PRO A 163 -1.74 -12.31 -6.01
CA PRO A 163 -0.95 -13.06 -6.96
C PRO A 163 0.52 -12.61 -6.91
N ASP A 164 1.43 -13.57 -6.93
CA ASP A 164 2.87 -13.31 -7.05
C ASP A 164 3.17 -12.68 -8.42
N PRO A 165 3.71 -11.45 -8.49
CA PRO A 165 4.09 -10.80 -9.74
C PRO A 165 5.09 -11.61 -10.59
N ALA A 166 5.90 -12.48 -9.97
CA ALA A 166 6.83 -13.36 -10.68
C ALA A 166 6.10 -14.50 -11.43
N VAL A 167 4.90 -14.87 -10.99
CA VAL A 167 4.07 -15.91 -11.61
C VAL A 167 3.08 -15.31 -12.60
N ILE A 168 2.44 -14.20 -12.23
CA ILE A 168 1.46 -13.50 -13.07
C ILE A 168 1.62 -11.99 -12.92
N GLY A 169 1.95 -11.32 -14.02
CA GLY A 169 2.29 -9.90 -14.01
C GLY A 169 1.15 -9.06 -13.45
N ASN A 170 1.42 -8.32 -12.38
CA ASN A 170 0.46 -7.43 -11.74
C ASN A 170 1.19 -6.32 -10.97
N ALA A 171 0.46 -5.27 -10.59
CA ALA A 171 0.98 -4.13 -9.83
C ALA A 171 0.28 -3.99 -8.46
N GLY A 172 -0.19 -5.10 -7.89
CA GLY A 172 -1.02 -5.08 -6.68
C GLY A 172 -2.42 -4.52 -6.94
N SER A 173 -3.00 -3.86 -5.94
CA SER A 173 -4.29 -3.18 -6.08
C SER A 173 -4.19 -2.10 -7.16
N PHE A 174 -5.00 -2.24 -8.21
CA PHE A 174 -4.96 -1.33 -9.35
C PHE A 174 -5.75 -0.04 -9.07
N PHE A 175 -6.73 -0.08 -8.16
CA PHE A 175 -7.59 1.04 -7.79
C PHE A 175 -7.48 1.35 -6.30
N LYS A 176 -7.60 2.64 -5.96
CA LYS A 176 -7.77 3.10 -4.58
C LYS A 176 -9.18 2.79 -4.08
N ASN A 177 -9.34 2.72 -2.76
CA ASN A 177 -10.68 2.76 -2.16
C ASN A 177 -11.26 4.18 -2.25
N PRO A 178 -12.43 4.38 -2.87
CA PRO A 178 -13.03 5.70 -3.00
C PRO A 178 -13.59 6.18 -1.65
N GLU A 179 -13.51 7.48 -1.41
CA GLU A 179 -14.19 8.14 -0.29
C GLU A 179 -15.43 8.87 -0.79
N VAL A 180 -16.57 8.60 -0.16
CA VAL A 180 -17.87 9.18 -0.49
C VAL A 180 -18.43 9.96 0.71
N SER A 181 -19.40 10.83 0.47
CA SER A 181 -20.13 11.50 1.54
C SER A 181 -20.91 10.49 2.41
N GLN A 182 -21.26 10.87 3.64
CA GLN A 182 -22.14 10.04 4.47
C GLN A 182 -23.50 9.80 3.78
N GLU A 183 -24.05 10.81 3.12
CA GLU A 183 -25.32 10.73 2.38
C GLU A 183 -25.24 9.72 1.22
N ASP A 184 -24.15 9.75 0.45
CA ASP A 184 -23.93 8.78 -0.63
C ASP A 184 -23.77 7.36 -0.09
N TYR A 185 -23.07 7.21 1.03
CA TYR A 185 -22.95 5.91 1.69
C TYR A 185 -24.30 5.39 2.16
N ASP A 186 -25.12 6.20 2.84
CA ASP A 186 -26.43 5.78 3.35
C ASP A 186 -27.34 5.35 2.19
N ARG A 187 -27.33 6.11 1.08
CA ARG A 187 -28.05 5.76 -0.17
C ARG A 187 -27.57 4.42 -0.74
N LEU A 188 -26.25 4.23 -0.84
CA LEU A 188 -25.67 3.00 -1.36
C LEU A 188 -25.93 1.80 -0.45
N HIS A 189 -25.85 1.99 0.86
CA HIS A 189 -26.07 0.94 1.84
C HIS A 189 -27.54 0.48 1.88
N ALA A 190 -28.50 1.40 1.66
CA ALA A 190 -29.90 1.03 1.51
C ALA A 190 -30.15 0.14 0.26
N LEU A 191 -29.44 0.38 -0.84
CA LEU A 191 -29.52 -0.42 -2.06
C LEU A 191 -28.71 -1.73 -1.96
N PHE A 192 -27.61 -1.69 -1.22
CA PHE A 192 -26.66 -2.79 -1.03
C PHE A 192 -26.34 -2.98 0.46
N PRO A 193 -27.18 -3.71 1.21
CA PRO A 193 -27.00 -3.90 2.65
C PRO A 193 -25.70 -4.62 3.04
N ASP A 194 -25.08 -5.35 2.10
CA ASP A 194 -23.79 -6.02 2.26
C ASP A 194 -22.59 -5.14 1.85
N LEU A 195 -22.80 -3.84 1.55
CA LEU A 195 -21.74 -2.89 1.19
C LEU A 195 -20.68 -2.80 2.29
N ILE A 196 -19.43 -3.06 1.91
CA ILE A 196 -18.28 -2.93 2.82
C ILE A 196 -17.73 -1.51 2.73
N ALA A 197 -17.75 -0.81 3.86
CA ALA A 197 -17.16 0.51 4.02
C ALA A 197 -16.49 0.66 5.38
N TYR A 198 -15.60 1.63 5.49
CA TYR A 198 -14.89 1.97 6.72
C TYR A 198 -14.98 3.49 6.93
N PRO A 199 -14.94 3.98 8.18
CA PRO A 199 -14.78 5.40 8.45
C PRO A 199 -13.56 5.97 7.70
N GLY A 200 -13.78 7.04 6.94
CA GLY A 200 -12.77 7.81 6.22
C GLY A 200 -12.40 9.10 6.94
N ALA A 201 -11.67 9.98 6.25
CA ALA A 201 -11.32 11.29 6.79
C ALA A 201 -12.53 12.24 6.78
N SER A 202 -12.57 13.18 7.73
CA SER A 202 -13.52 14.30 7.73
C SER A 202 -15.00 13.90 7.61
N GLY A 203 -15.40 12.81 8.27
CA GLY A 203 -16.78 12.32 8.26
C GLY A 203 -17.23 11.64 6.96
N LYS A 204 -16.31 11.38 6.03
CA LYS A 204 -16.57 10.59 4.83
C LYS A 204 -16.54 9.09 5.13
N MET A 205 -17.13 8.31 4.24
CA MET A 205 -17.08 6.86 4.25
C MET A 205 -16.18 6.35 3.13
N LYS A 206 -15.23 5.48 3.46
CA LYS A 206 -14.31 4.85 2.52
C LYS A 206 -14.83 3.49 2.10
N LEU A 207 -15.29 3.37 0.86
CA LEU A 207 -15.86 2.13 0.33
C LEU A 207 -14.75 1.15 -0.06
N ALA A 208 -14.97 -0.14 0.14
CA ALA A 208 -14.06 -1.17 -0.35
C ALA A 208 -14.19 -1.32 -1.88
N ALA A 209 -13.22 -0.81 -2.63
CA ALA A 209 -13.22 -0.89 -4.09
C ALA A 209 -13.26 -2.33 -4.60
N GLY A 210 -12.62 -3.27 -3.89
CA GLY A 210 -12.69 -4.69 -4.23
C GLY A 210 -14.11 -5.25 -4.18
N TRP A 211 -14.92 -4.80 -3.22
CA TRP A 211 -16.33 -5.19 -3.13
C TRP A 211 -17.13 -4.61 -4.30
N LEU A 212 -16.91 -3.33 -4.64
CA LEU A 212 -17.58 -2.68 -5.78
C LEU A 212 -17.29 -3.41 -7.10
N ILE A 213 -16.01 -3.75 -7.34
CA ILE A 213 -15.57 -4.47 -8.55
C ILE A 213 -16.14 -5.90 -8.58
N GLU A 214 -16.17 -6.58 -7.43
CA GLU A 214 -16.75 -7.92 -7.30
C GLU A 214 -18.26 -7.91 -7.56
N LYS A 215 -19.01 -6.98 -6.95
CA LYS A 215 -20.44 -6.82 -7.21
C LYS A 215 -20.74 -6.40 -8.65
N ALA A 216 -19.84 -5.66 -9.28
CA ALA A 216 -19.93 -5.36 -10.71
C ALA A 216 -19.60 -6.54 -11.63
N GLY A 217 -19.32 -7.73 -11.07
CA GLY A 217 -19.09 -8.96 -11.81
C GLY A 217 -17.73 -9.04 -12.50
N TRP A 218 -16.74 -8.29 -12.01
CA TRP A 218 -15.41 -8.22 -12.63
C TRP A 218 -14.38 -9.15 -11.99
N LYS A 219 -14.59 -9.63 -10.77
CA LYS A 219 -13.66 -10.58 -10.13
C LYS A 219 -13.51 -11.86 -10.96
N GLY A 220 -12.27 -12.22 -11.30
CA GLY A 220 -11.95 -13.35 -12.18
C GLY A 220 -12.28 -13.13 -13.67
N LYS A 221 -12.88 -11.99 -14.05
CA LYS A 221 -13.27 -11.72 -15.43
C LYS A 221 -12.03 -11.42 -16.28
N ARG A 222 -11.87 -12.16 -17.37
CA ARG A 222 -10.77 -12.05 -18.33
C ARG A 222 -11.27 -11.65 -19.70
N LEU A 223 -10.56 -10.73 -20.36
CA LEU A 223 -10.78 -10.30 -21.73
C LEU A 223 -9.43 -10.31 -22.45
N GLY A 224 -9.23 -11.26 -23.37
CA GLY A 224 -7.95 -11.45 -24.05
C GLY A 224 -6.83 -11.81 -23.06
N ASN A 225 -5.78 -10.99 -23.03
CA ASN A 225 -4.60 -11.22 -22.18
C ASN A 225 -4.69 -10.56 -20.79
N VAL A 226 -5.79 -9.86 -20.50
CA VAL A 226 -5.96 -9.09 -19.25
C VAL A 226 -7.18 -9.56 -18.48
N GLY A 227 -7.13 -9.56 -17.16
CA GLY A 227 -8.33 -9.73 -16.34
C GLY A 227 -8.16 -9.20 -14.92
N MET A 228 -9.25 -9.20 -14.14
CA MET A 228 -9.14 -9.06 -12.69
C MET A 228 -8.86 -10.44 -12.08
N HIS A 229 -8.05 -10.48 -11.03
CA HIS A 229 -7.65 -11.72 -10.37
C HIS A 229 -8.84 -12.42 -9.70
N GLU A 230 -8.85 -13.76 -9.73
CA GLU A 230 -9.94 -14.58 -9.20
C GLU A 230 -10.08 -14.49 -7.67
N LYS A 231 -8.96 -14.34 -6.95
CA LYS A 231 -8.96 -14.26 -5.46
C LYS A 231 -9.02 -12.83 -4.93
N GLN A 232 -8.71 -11.85 -5.77
CA GLN A 232 -8.62 -10.45 -5.35
C GLN A 232 -9.09 -9.52 -6.45
N ALA A 233 -10.32 -9.02 -6.32
CA ALA A 233 -10.98 -8.19 -7.32
C ALA A 233 -10.25 -6.87 -7.61
N LEU A 234 -9.38 -6.39 -6.72
CA LEU A 234 -8.60 -5.17 -6.95
C LEU A 234 -7.39 -5.35 -7.87
N VAL A 235 -6.95 -6.59 -8.11
CA VAL A 235 -5.69 -6.84 -8.80
C VAL A 235 -5.97 -7.11 -10.27
N LEU A 236 -5.52 -6.18 -11.13
CA LEU A 236 -5.47 -6.38 -12.58
C LEU A 236 -4.24 -7.21 -12.94
N VAL A 237 -4.44 -8.27 -13.72
CA VAL A 237 -3.40 -9.24 -14.07
C VAL A 237 -3.18 -9.34 -15.57
N ASN A 238 -1.92 -9.56 -15.94
CA ASN A 238 -1.45 -9.90 -17.28
C ASN A 238 -1.27 -11.43 -17.36
N TYR A 239 -2.11 -12.09 -18.15
CA TYR A 239 -2.06 -13.55 -18.41
C TYR A 239 -0.99 -13.95 -19.44
N GLY A 240 -0.12 -13.01 -19.83
CA GLY A 240 0.93 -13.19 -20.84
C GLY A 240 0.63 -12.36 -22.09
N GLY A 241 1.62 -11.61 -22.57
CA GLY A 241 1.53 -10.86 -23.83
C GLY A 241 0.61 -9.63 -23.82
N ALA A 242 0.03 -9.23 -22.68
CA ALA A 242 -0.77 -8.01 -22.62
C ALA A 242 0.09 -6.75 -22.82
N THR A 243 -0.44 -5.82 -23.60
CA THR A 243 0.10 -4.48 -23.79
C THR A 243 -0.43 -3.52 -22.70
N GLY A 244 0.29 -2.41 -22.48
CA GLY A 244 -0.18 -1.34 -21.59
C GLY A 244 -1.54 -0.76 -22.02
N LYS A 245 -1.84 -0.73 -23.33
CA LYS A 245 -3.13 -0.28 -23.85
C LYS A 245 -4.27 -1.22 -23.44
N GLU A 246 -4.08 -2.53 -23.58
CA GLU A 246 -5.08 -3.53 -23.14
C GLU A 246 -5.35 -3.44 -21.64
N LEU A 247 -4.29 -3.27 -20.83
CA LEU A 247 -4.43 -3.10 -19.37
C LEU A 247 -5.28 -1.87 -19.04
N ILE A 248 -5.00 -0.74 -19.66
CA ILE A 248 -5.73 0.52 -19.40
C ILE A 248 -7.16 0.46 -19.91
N GLU A 249 -7.39 -0.14 -21.07
CA GLU A 249 -8.75 -0.32 -21.58
C GLU A 249 -9.58 -1.22 -20.66
N HIS A 250 -9.01 -2.32 -20.17
CA HIS A 250 -9.67 -3.18 -19.20
C HIS A 250 -10.01 -2.42 -17.91
N ALA A 251 -9.05 -1.66 -17.37
CA ALA A 251 -9.28 -0.86 -16.17
C ALA A 251 -10.37 0.21 -16.38
N ARG A 252 -10.43 0.86 -17.55
CA ARG A 252 -11.50 1.83 -17.88
C ARG A 252 -12.88 1.18 -17.94
N ARG A 253 -12.98 -0.04 -18.46
CA ARG A 253 -14.25 -0.79 -18.47
C ARG A 253 -14.72 -1.11 -17.04
N VAL A 254 -13.80 -1.47 -16.15
CA VAL A 254 -14.09 -1.66 -14.72
C VAL A 254 -14.58 -0.36 -14.09
N GLN A 255 -13.87 0.76 -14.30
CA GLN A 255 -14.28 2.09 -13.79
C GLN A 255 -15.69 2.46 -14.26
N GLN A 256 -15.97 2.30 -15.57
CA GLN A 256 -17.26 2.64 -16.16
C GLN A 256 -18.39 1.80 -15.53
N HIS A 257 -18.21 0.48 -15.41
CA HIS A 257 -19.25 -0.38 -14.83
C HIS A 257 -19.51 -0.07 -13.35
N VAL A 258 -18.47 0.24 -12.57
CA VAL A 258 -18.62 0.65 -11.17
C VAL A 258 -19.32 2.01 -11.09
N GLN A 259 -18.99 2.93 -11.98
CA GLN A 259 -19.67 4.22 -12.04
C GLN A 259 -21.15 4.07 -12.44
N ASP A 260 -21.46 3.25 -13.44
CA ASP A 260 -22.83 3.04 -13.91
C ASP A 260 -23.72 2.39 -12.84
N GLN A 261 -23.17 1.46 -12.06
CA GLN A 261 -23.94 0.71 -11.06
C GLN A 261 -24.05 1.42 -9.71
N PHE A 262 -22.98 2.10 -9.27
CA PHE A 262 -22.93 2.69 -7.93
C PHE A 262 -22.89 4.22 -7.93
N GLY A 263 -22.64 4.85 -9.08
CA GLY A 263 -22.35 6.28 -9.15
C GLY A 263 -21.00 6.65 -8.54
N VAL A 264 -20.08 5.67 -8.40
CA VAL A 264 -18.79 5.85 -7.74
C VAL A 264 -17.67 5.76 -8.78
N LEU A 265 -16.83 6.79 -8.86
CA LEU A 265 -15.65 6.79 -9.71
C LEU A 265 -14.46 6.18 -8.97
N LEU A 266 -13.87 5.12 -9.51
CA LEU A 266 -12.63 4.55 -8.99
C LEU A 266 -11.41 5.30 -9.54
N GLU A 267 -10.46 5.62 -8.67
CA GLU A 267 -9.15 6.16 -9.06
C GLU A 267 -8.11 5.05 -9.20
N MET A 268 -7.28 5.09 -10.23
CA MET A 268 -6.15 4.16 -10.37
C MET A 268 -5.06 4.50 -9.32
N GLU A 269 -4.55 3.47 -8.65
CA GLU A 269 -3.44 3.59 -7.69
C GLU A 269 -2.08 3.61 -8.41
N VAL A 270 -1.98 2.87 -9.51
CA VAL A 270 -0.77 2.73 -10.33
C VAL A 270 -0.42 4.02 -11.07
N ASN A 271 0.88 4.23 -11.34
CA ASN A 271 1.34 5.29 -12.21
C ASN A 271 1.27 4.85 -13.68
N ILE A 272 0.58 5.64 -14.50
CA ILE A 272 0.53 5.47 -15.95
C ILE A 272 1.57 6.41 -16.57
N LEU A 273 2.47 5.84 -17.38
CA LEU A 273 3.58 6.54 -18.03
C LEU A 273 3.27 6.81 -19.50
#